data_AF-A0A2P1QR78-F1
#
_entry.id   AF-A0A2P1QR78-F1
#
_cell.length_a   1.000
_cell.length_b   1.000
_cell.length_c   1.000
_cell.angle_alpha   90.00
_cell.angle_beta   90.00
_cell.angle_gamma   90.00
#
_symmetry.space_group_name_H-M   'P 1'
#
loop_
_entity.id
_entity.type
_entity.pdbx_description
1 polymer ?
#
loop_
_entity_poly.entity_id
_entity_poly.type
_entity_poly.pdbx_seq_one_letter_code
_entity_poly.pdbx_strand_id
1 'polypeptide(L)'
;MKLGMLNVVVLGVLIYTAVNCSIGTQRDTCRSNLKKGDLYGPSDDSCQFISIINPLTAEGSLNPTEFDARKNLLLTVSMLNCVEYYQRLKECDKEENRYIPSIYSKE
;
A
#
# COMPACT_ATOMS: atom_id res chain seq x y z
N MET A 1 16.91 -35.88 17.15
CA MET A 1 17.48 -34.54 16.86
C MET A 1 17.56 -33.77 18.16
N LYS A 2 18.74 -33.28 18.54
CA LYS A 2 19.06 -32.75 19.88
C LYS A 2 18.13 -31.59 20.26
N LEU A 3 17.62 -31.57 21.50
CA LEU A 3 16.84 -30.45 22.08
C LEU A 3 17.45 -29.08 21.77
N GLY A 4 18.79 -29.01 21.69
CA GLY A 4 19.52 -27.78 21.33
C GLY A 4 19.24 -27.24 19.92
N MET A 5 19.06 -28.09 18.90
CA MET A 5 18.72 -27.59 17.56
C MET A 5 17.28 -27.07 17.49
N LEU A 6 16.35 -27.70 18.22
CA LEU A 6 14.96 -27.24 18.28
C LEU A 6 14.88 -25.87 18.96
N ASN A 7 15.59 -25.67 20.08
CA ASN A 7 15.64 -24.37 20.76
C ASN A 7 16.20 -23.26 19.89
N VAL A 8 17.24 -23.52 19.10
CA VAL A 8 17.83 -22.53 18.18
C VAL A 8 16.84 -22.13 17.08
N VAL A 9 16.11 -23.10 16.51
CA VAL A 9 15.08 -22.83 15.50
C VAL A 9 13.93 -22.01 16.10
N VAL A 10 13.45 -22.35 17.29
CA VAL A 10 12.37 -21.61 17.97
C VAL A 10 12.80 -20.17 18.29
N LEU A 11 14.02 -19.97 18.79
CA LEU A 11 14.57 -18.62 19.02
C LEU A 11 14.69 -17.82 17.72
N GLY A 12 15.16 -18.45 16.64
CA GLY A 12 15.25 -17.81 15.33
C GLY A 12 13.90 -17.35 14.80
N VAL A 13 12.85 -18.17 14.95
CA VAL A 13 11.48 -17.81 14.54
C VAL A 13 10.93 -16.67 15.38
N LEU A 14 11.13 -16.69 16.71
CA LEU A 14 10.66 -15.62 17.60
C LEU A 14 11.34 -14.28 17.32
N ILE A 15 12.64 -14.29 17.05
CA ILE A 15 13.37 -13.08 16.69
C ILE A 15 12.85 -12.58 15.35
N TYR A 16 12.74 -13.45 14.34
CA TYR A 16 12.25 -13.10 13.01
C TYR A 16 10.86 -12.45 13.04
N THR A 17 9.91 -13.00 13.81
CA THR A 17 8.58 -12.39 13.94
C THR A 17 8.61 -11.06 14.71
N ALA A 18 9.49 -10.91 15.71
CA ALA A 18 9.65 -9.65 16.44
C ALA A 18 10.26 -8.52 15.59
N VAL A 19 11.19 -8.83 14.66
CA VAL A 19 11.77 -7.79 13.79
C VAL A 19 10.79 -7.34 12.71
N ASN A 20 10.01 -8.27 12.14
CA ASN A 20 9.13 -8.01 11.00
C ASN A 20 7.74 -7.47 11.36
N CYS A 21 7.35 -7.49 12.64
CA CYS A 21 6.05 -7.01 13.10
C CYS A 21 6.18 -5.76 13.99
N SER A 22 5.24 -4.84 13.86
CA SER A 22 5.01 -3.70 14.75
C SER A 22 3.74 -3.91 15.55
N ILE A 23 3.78 -3.54 16.83
CA ILE A 23 2.59 -3.40 17.69
C ILE A 23 2.13 -1.96 17.55
N GLY A 24 0.86 -1.75 17.21
CA GLY A 24 0.28 -0.42 17.17
C GLY A 24 -1.23 -0.47 17.33
N THR A 25 -1.88 0.59 16.83
CA THR A 25 -3.33 0.73 16.90
C THR A 25 -3.98 0.19 15.62
N GLN A 26 -5.28 -0.10 15.68
CA GLN A 26 -6.03 -0.53 14.49
C GLN A 26 -5.91 0.46 13.34
N ARG A 27 -5.79 1.77 13.64
CA ARG A 27 -5.50 2.82 12.65
C ARG A 27 -4.18 2.59 11.93
N ASP A 28 -3.11 2.28 12.68
CA ASP A 28 -1.79 2.03 12.11
C ASP A 28 -1.78 0.80 11.22
N THR A 29 -2.49 -0.27 11.63
CA THR A 29 -2.67 -1.47 10.81
C THR A 29 -3.47 -1.19 9.54
N CYS A 30 -4.57 -0.43 9.65
CA CYS A 30 -5.40 -0.05 8.51
C CYS A 30 -4.62 0.79 7.50
N ARG A 31 -3.88 1.80 7.97
CA ARG A 31 -3.00 2.63 7.15
C ARG A 31 -1.86 1.83 6.52
N SER A 32 -1.23 0.92 7.25
CA SER A 32 -0.16 0.06 6.73
C SER A 32 -0.69 -0.90 5.65
N ASN A 33 -1.87 -1.48 5.85
CA ASN A 33 -2.50 -2.33 4.83
C ASN A 33 -2.89 -1.55 3.57
N LEU A 34 -3.36 -0.31 3.72
CA LEU A 34 -3.66 0.57 2.58
C LEU A 34 -2.40 0.93 1.78
N LYS A 35 -1.27 1.18 2.45
CA LYS A 35 0.01 1.47 1.78
C LYS A 35 0.60 0.30 1.01
N LYS A 36 0.33 -0.93 1.44
CA LYS A 36 0.72 -2.15 0.70
C LYS A 36 -0.14 -2.42 -0.53
N GLY A 37 -1.13 -1.57 -0.82
CA GLY A 37 -1.93 -1.67 -2.03
C GLY A 37 -1.08 -1.51 -3.29
N ASP A 38 -1.38 -2.31 -4.31
CA ASP A 38 -0.68 -2.31 -5.59
C ASP A 38 -1.02 -1.05 -6.43
N LEU A 39 -0.20 -0.74 -7.44
CA LEU A 39 -0.35 0.43 -8.34
C LEU A 39 -1.72 0.49 -9.02
N TYR A 40 -2.34 -0.68 -9.21
CA TYR A 40 -3.65 -0.85 -9.84
C TYR A 40 -4.84 -0.76 -8.86
N GLY A 41 -4.57 -0.72 -7.55
CA GLY A 41 -5.58 -0.55 -6.50
C GLY A 41 -5.54 0.84 -5.85
N PRO A 42 -6.38 1.09 -4.83
CA PRO A 42 -6.33 2.32 -4.05
C PRO A 42 -5.12 2.30 -3.10
N SER A 43 -4.04 2.96 -3.51
CA SER A 43 -2.75 3.06 -2.80
C SER A 43 -2.15 4.47 -2.96
N ASP A 44 -1.11 4.79 -2.18
CA ASP A 44 -0.37 6.06 -2.33
C ASP A 44 0.29 6.15 -3.72
N ASP A 45 0.72 5.00 -4.26
CA ASP A 45 1.36 4.90 -5.57
C ASP A 45 0.41 5.27 -6.71
N SER A 46 -0.90 5.01 -6.58
CA SER A 46 -1.90 5.40 -7.59
C SER A 46 -2.05 6.92 -7.70
N CYS A 47 -1.84 7.64 -6.59
CA CYS A 47 -1.78 9.11 -6.58
C CYS A 47 -0.46 9.63 -7.18
N GLN A 48 0.67 8.96 -6.93
CA GLN A 48 1.97 9.36 -7.49
C GLN A 48 2.08 9.07 -8.99
N PHE A 49 1.47 7.99 -9.48
CA PHE A 49 1.47 7.59 -10.89
C PHE A 49 0.94 8.68 -11.84
N ILE A 50 -0.08 9.43 -11.40
CA ILE A 50 -0.63 10.58 -12.14
C ILE A 50 0.47 11.61 -12.45
N SER A 51 1.33 11.89 -11.47
CA SER A 51 2.39 12.90 -11.57
C SER A 51 3.52 12.46 -12.50
N ILE A 52 3.75 11.15 -12.63
CA ILE A 52 4.81 10.58 -13.46
C ILE A 52 4.36 10.47 -14.92
N ILE A 53 3.11 10.08 -15.20
CA ILE A 53 2.63 9.90 -16.58
C ILE A 53 2.36 11.22 -17.30
N ASN A 54 2.02 12.28 -16.56
CA ASN A 54 1.73 13.58 -17.16
C ASN A 54 2.92 14.18 -17.96
N PRO A 55 4.18 14.16 -17.47
CA PRO A 55 5.33 14.63 -18.23
C PRO A 55 5.90 13.62 -19.25
N LEU A 56 5.84 12.30 -19.00
CA LEU A 56 6.42 11.28 -19.91
C LEU A 56 5.73 11.18 -21.28
N THR A 57 4.55 11.79 -21.42
CA THR A 57 3.73 11.68 -22.63
C THR A 57 3.75 12.94 -23.50
N ALA A 58 4.55 13.95 -23.14
CA ALA A 58 4.72 15.18 -23.91
C ALA A 58 5.53 14.97 -25.22
N GLU A 59 6.30 13.88 -25.31
CA GLU A 59 7.19 13.63 -26.44
C GLU A 59 6.71 12.42 -27.27
N GLY A 60 6.03 12.73 -28.38
CA GLY A 60 5.94 11.87 -29.57
C GLY A 60 4.97 10.69 -29.52
N SER A 61 3.76 10.87 -30.06
CA SER A 61 2.96 9.75 -30.57
C SER A 61 2.55 9.99 -32.03
N LEU A 62 2.66 8.95 -32.88
CA LEU A 62 2.36 9.01 -34.31
C LEU A 62 0.85 9.04 -34.63
N ASN A 63 -0.03 8.96 -33.62
CA ASN A 63 -1.48 9.12 -33.73
C ASN A 63 -2.04 9.77 -32.44
N PRO A 64 -2.26 11.09 -32.42
CA PRO A 64 -2.55 11.84 -31.20
C PRO A 64 -3.88 11.47 -30.55
N THR A 65 -4.90 11.11 -31.34
CA THR A 65 -6.27 10.86 -30.85
C THR A 65 -6.42 9.53 -30.08
N GLU A 66 -5.82 8.45 -30.58
CA GLU A 66 -5.87 7.14 -29.92
C GLU A 66 -4.99 7.12 -28.66
N PHE A 67 -3.89 7.86 -28.69
CA PHE A 67 -2.98 8.05 -27.56
C PHE A 67 -3.64 8.88 -26.45
N ASP A 68 -4.30 9.99 -26.79
CA ASP A 68 -5.05 10.80 -25.81
C ASP A 68 -6.19 10.02 -25.16
N ALA A 69 -6.90 9.18 -25.92
CA ALA A 69 -7.97 8.36 -25.37
C ALA A 69 -7.45 7.36 -24.31
N ARG A 70 -6.32 6.68 -24.60
CA ARG A 70 -5.69 5.74 -23.64
C ARG A 70 -5.09 6.47 -22.44
N LYS A 71 -4.49 7.64 -22.64
CA LYS A 71 -3.98 8.51 -21.58
C LYS A 71 -5.11 8.96 -20.65
N ASN A 72 -6.19 9.50 -21.20
CA ASN A 72 -7.33 9.97 -20.42
C ASN A 72 -7.95 8.83 -19.62
N LEU A 73 -8.08 7.64 -20.20
CA LEU A 73 -8.55 6.45 -19.47
C LEU A 73 -7.64 6.12 -18.27
N LEU A 74 -6.31 6.05 -18.47
CA LEU A 74 -5.36 5.74 -17.40
C LEU A 74 -5.33 6.81 -16.30
N LEU A 75 -5.39 8.09 -16.69
CA LEU A 75 -5.45 9.22 -15.74
C LEU A 75 -6.77 9.22 -14.97
N THR A 76 -7.90 8.92 -15.62
CA THR A 76 -9.19 8.81 -14.95
C THR A 76 -9.20 7.65 -13.95
N VAL A 77 -8.67 6.48 -14.32
CA VAL A 77 -8.61 5.31 -13.42
C VAL A 77 -7.69 5.58 -12.22
N SER A 78 -6.50 6.15 -12.45
CA SER A 78 -5.56 6.49 -11.36
C SER A 78 -6.12 7.58 -10.44
N MET A 79 -6.78 8.61 -10.99
CA MET A 79 -7.54 9.60 -10.21
C MET A 79 -8.60 8.94 -9.33
N LEU A 80 -9.39 8.02 -9.89
CA LEU A 80 -10.45 7.33 -9.16
C LEU A 80 -9.87 6.52 -7.98
N ASN A 81 -8.82 5.74 -8.26
CA ASN A 81 -8.11 4.96 -7.24
C ASN A 81 -7.50 5.86 -6.15
N CYS A 82 -6.99 7.03 -6.52
CA CYS A 82 -6.46 8.00 -5.56
C CYS A 82 -7.56 8.58 -4.66
N VAL A 83 -8.73 8.92 -5.21
CA VAL A 83 -9.88 9.39 -4.42
C VAL A 83 -10.36 8.28 -3.47
N GLU A 84 -10.47 7.04 -3.96
CA GLU A 84 -10.87 5.89 -3.16
C GLU A 84 -9.85 5.62 -2.03
N TYR A 85 -8.55 5.75 -2.29
CA TYR A 85 -7.51 5.66 -1.27
C TYR A 85 -7.74 6.65 -0.12
N TYR A 86 -7.98 7.93 -0.42
CA TYR A 86 -8.23 8.93 0.62
C TYR A 86 -9.56 8.72 1.36
N GLN A 87 -10.58 8.18 0.71
CA GLN A 87 -11.82 7.80 1.39
C GLN A 87 -11.56 6.67 2.40
N ARG A 88 -10.87 5.60 1.98
CA ARG A 88 -10.50 4.50 2.88
C ARG A 88 -9.58 4.95 4.01
N LEU A 89 -8.66 5.89 3.72
CA LEU A 89 -7.82 6.51 4.75
C LEU A 89 -8.65 7.24 5.82
N LYS A 90 -9.69 7.97 5.41
CA LYS A 90 -10.62 8.64 6.33
C LYS A 90 -11.46 7.63 7.13
N GLU A 91 -11.82 6.50 6.53
CA GLU A 91 -12.51 5.41 7.23
C GLU A 91 -11.60 4.78 8.28
N CYS A 92 -10.31 4.54 7.98
CA CYS A 92 -9.33 4.09 8.96
C CYS A 92 -9.21 5.05 10.15
N ASP A 93 -9.26 6.37 9.93
CA ASP A 93 -9.21 7.35 11.03
C ASP A 93 -10.50 7.36 11.87
N LYS A 94 -11.64 6.97 11.27
CA LYS A 94 -12.94 6.91 11.95
C LYS A 94 -13.12 5.68 12.83
N GLU A 95 -12.49 4.55 12.49
CA GLU A 95 -12.50 3.34 13.32
C GLU A 95 -11.51 3.48 14.49
N GLU A 96 -11.97 3.94 15.65
CA GLU A 96 -11.17 3.90 16.88
C GLU A 96 -11.86 3.10 17.98
N ASN A 97 -11.47 1.83 18.09
CA ASN A 97 -11.55 1.14 19.37
C ASN A 97 -10.16 1.13 20.01
N ARG A 98 -9.87 2.16 20.83
CA ARG A 98 -8.56 2.45 21.43
C ARG A 98 -7.98 1.31 22.28
N TYR A 99 -8.83 0.37 22.70
CA TYR A 99 -8.48 -0.69 23.64
C TYR A 99 -8.05 -2.00 22.98
N ILE A 100 -8.11 -2.10 21.65
CA ILE A 100 -7.70 -3.31 20.93
C ILE A 100 -6.37 -3.02 20.22
N PRO A 101 -5.24 -3.51 20.75
CA PRO A 101 -3.97 -3.43 20.03
C PRO A 101 -4.02 -4.31 18.78
N SER A 102 -3.37 -3.87 17.72
CA SER A 102 -3.24 -4.64 16.47
C SER A 102 -1.77 -4.80 16.09
N ILE A 103 -1.50 -5.91 15.41
CA ILE A 103 -0.18 -6.27 14.92
C ILE A 103 -0.20 -6.08 13.41
N TYR A 104 0.78 -5.38 12.86
CA TYR A 104 0.96 -5.22 11.43
C TYR A 104 2.42 -5.47 11.05
N SER A 105 2.68 -5.90 9.82
CA SER A 105 4.06 -6.08 9.35
C SER A 105 4.70 -4.71 9.12
N LYS A 106 5.93 -4.54 9.62
CA LYS A 106 6.80 -3.43 9.23
C LYS A 106 7.05 -3.54 7.73
N GLU A 107 6.88 -2.41 7.03
CA GLU A 107 7.34 -2.22 5.65
C GLU A 107 8.87 -2.33 5.60
#